data_AF-A0A160JE66-F1
#
_entry.id   AF-A0A160JE66-F1
#
_cell.length_a   1.000
_cell.length_b   1.000
_cell.length_c   1.000
_cell.angle_alpha   90.00
_cell.angle_beta   90.00
_cell.angle_gamma   90.00
#
_symmetry.space_group_name_H-M   'P 1'
#
loop_
_entity.id
_entity.type
_entity.pdbx_description
1 polymer ?
#
loop_
_entity_poly.entity_id
_entity_poly.type
_entity_poly.pdbx_seq_one_letter_code
_entity_poly.pdbx_strand_id
1 'polypeptide(L)'
;MTAGKGDGEVLFEFQRVGSYLRVTAIDAQTGVEVTVAGPATGSQELLKRTAINKLRFVQNKGGQNKDAKAAPGQKSGPGTGTKPRTGGLY
;
A
#
# COMPACT_ATOMS: atom_id res chain seq x y z
N MET A 1 0.74 -13.07 33.22
CA MET A 1 1.35 -12.38 32.07
C MET A 1 0.37 -11.30 31.65
N THR A 2 0.57 -10.07 32.13
CA THR A 2 -0.39 -8.97 31.92
C THR A 2 -0.10 -8.32 30.57
N ALA A 3 -1.10 -8.31 29.69
CA ALA A 3 -1.05 -7.56 28.45
C ALA A 3 -0.86 -6.07 28.79
N GLY A 4 0.21 -5.48 28.25
CA GLY A 4 0.49 -4.06 28.39
C GLY A 4 -0.67 -3.25 27.84
N LYS A 5 -1.40 -2.59 28.74
CA LYS A 5 -2.42 -1.60 28.44
C LYS A 5 -1.74 -0.37 27.86
N GLY A 6 -1.57 -0.30 26.54
CA GLY A 6 -1.04 0.90 25.87
C GLY A 6 -0.57 0.74 24.44
N ASP A 7 -0.15 -0.46 24.03
CA ASP A 7 0.32 -0.72 22.67
C ASP A 7 -0.63 -1.74 22.03
N GLY A 8 -1.48 -1.28 21.10
CA GLY A 8 -2.36 -2.16 20.35
C GLY A 8 -1.61 -3.37 19.82
N GLU A 9 -2.13 -4.57 20.07
CA GLU A 9 -1.51 -5.79 19.59
C GLU A 9 -1.43 -5.75 18.06
N VAL A 10 -0.25 -5.92 17.50
CA VAL A 10 -0.02 -5.94 16.05
C VAL A 10 0.25 -7.37 15.60
N LEU A 11 -0.66 -7.89 14.77
CA LEU A 11 -0.51 -9.19 14.12
C LEU A 11 0.26 -9.02 12.81
N PHE A 12 1.08 -10.01 12.45
CA PHE A 12 1.86 -9.99 11.21
C PHE A 12 1.60 -11.21 10.34
N GLU A 13 1.41 -10.98 9.05
CA GLU A 13 1.39 -12.02 8.02
C GLU A 13 2.64 -11.92 7.15
N PHE A 14 3.26 -13.06 6.86
CA PHE A 14 4.43 -13.16 5.99
C PHE A 14 4.08 -14.00 4.76
N GLN A 15 4.23 -13.44 3.57
CA GLN A 15 3.99 -14.15 2.32
C GLN A 15 5.18 -14.01 1.39
N ARG A 16 5.84 -15.13 1.08
CA ARG A 16 6.93 -15.14 0.09
C ARG A 16 6.35 -15.25 -1.31
N VAL A 17 6.73 -14.33 -2.18
CA VAL A 17 6.35 -14.29 -3.59
C VAL A 17 7.63 -14.19 -4.41
N GLY A 18 8.15 -15.35 -4.83
CA GLY A 18 9.42 -15.47 -5.55
C GLY A 18 10.60 -14.88 -4.76
N SER A 19 11.20 -13.83 -5.31
CA SER A 19 12.33 -13.10 -4.70
C SER A 19 11.90 -12.03 -3.68
N TYR A 20 10.60 -11.84 -3.44
CA TYR A 20 10.07 -10.85 -2.51
C TYR A 20 9.40 -11.48 -1.28
N LEU A 21 9.47 -10.79 -0.16
CA LEU A 21 8.71 -11.07 1.05
C LEU A 21 7.71 -9.93 1.28
N ARG A 22 6.43 -10.27 1.30
CA ARG A 22 5.35 -9.39 1.71
C ARG A 22 5.15 -9.55 3.21
N VAL A 23 5.00 -8.43 3.90
CA VAL A 23 4.70 -8.35 5.33
C VAL A 23 3.45 -7.50 5.49
N THR A 24 2.39 -8.10 6.00
CA THR A 24 1.16 -7.39 6.38
C THR A 24 1.18 -7.19 7.88
N ALA A 25 0.99 -5.97 8.35
CA ALA A 25 0.82 -5.64 9.77
C ALA A 25 -0.63 -5.20 10.00
N ILE A 26 -1.27 -5.78 11.02
CA ILE A 26 -2.68 -5.62 11.33
C ILE A 26 -2.79 -5.19 12.79
N ASP A 27 -3.43 -4.05 13.03
CA ASP A 27 -3.77 -3.63 14.38
C ASP A 27 -5.01 -4.41 14.88
N ALA A 28 -4.86 -5.20 15.93
CA ALA A 28 -5.91 -6.09 16.42
C ALA A 28 -7.11 -5.35 17.02
N GLN A 29 -6.95 -4.09 17.42
CA GLN A 29 -8.02 -3.30 18.04
C GLN A 29 -8.86 -2.54 17.01
N THR A 30 -8.21 -1.94 16.03
CA THR A 30 -8.83 -1.08 15.01
C THR A 30 -9.12 -1.81 13.70
N GLY A 31 -8.49 -2.97 13.48
CA GLY A 31 -8.55 -3.70 12.21
C GLY A 31 -7.83 -2.99 11.06
N VAL A 32 -7.02 -1.95 11.33
CA VAL A 32 -6.26 -1.27 10.29
C VAL A 32 -5.11 -2.16 9.84
N GLU A 33 -5.00 -2.37 8.53
CA GLU A 33 -4.00 -3.23 7.91
C GLU A 33 -3.10 -2.44 6.96
N VAL A 34 -1.80 -2.76 6.96
CA VAL A 34 -0.85 -2.22 6.00
C VAL A 34 0.08 -3.31 5.48
N THR A 35 0.34 -3.31 4.17
CA THR A 35 1.31 -4.22 3.56
C THR A 35 2.58 -3.47 3.14
N VAL A 36 3.73 -4.11 3.36
CA VAL A 36 5.05 -3.74 2.87
C VAL A 36 5.65 -4.94 2.13
N ALA A 37 6.44 -4.69 1.10
CA ALA A 37 7.17 -5.74 0.39
C ALA A 37 8.63 -5.33 0.21
N GLY A 38 9.53 -6.29 0.25
CA GLY A 38 10.94 -6.09 -0.07
C GLY A 38 11.63 -7.40 -0.42
N PRO A 39 12.96 -7.39 -0.61
CA PRO A 39 13.71 -8.59 -0.96
C PRO A 39 13.53 -9.68 0.09
N ALA A 40 13.22 -10.91 -0.33
CA ALA A 40 13.09 -12.06 0.56
C ALA A 40 14.42 -12.50 1.18
N THR A 41 15.54 -12.09 0.58
CA THR A 41 16.90 -12.29 1.09
C THR A 41 17.33 -11.19 2.07
N GLY A 42 16.56 -10.11 2.21
CA GLY A 42 16.83 -9.04 3.15
C GLY A 42 16.36 -9.36 4.58
N SER A 43 16.59 -8.41 5.49
CA SER A 43 16.19 -8.58 6.89
C SER A 43 14.67 -8.51 7.05
N GLN A 44 14.02 -9.64 7.37
CA GLN A 44 12.59 -9.70 7.71
C GLN A 44 12.23 -8.72 8.85
N GLU A 45 13.13 -8.53 9.82
CA GLU A 45 12.94 -7.58 10.90
C GLU A 45 12.83 -6.13 10.40
N LEU A 46 13.59 -5.77 9.38
CA LEU A 46 13.49 -4.44 8.77
C LEU A 46 12.11 -4.25 8.15
N LEU A 47 11.61 -5.25 7.41
CA LEU A 47 10.26 -5.20 6.83
C LEU A 47 9.16 -5.11 7.89
N LYS A 48 9.31 -5.84 9.02
CA LYS A 48 8.42 -5.69 10.19
C LYS A 48 8.42 -4.27 10.73
N ARG A 49 9.61 -3.69 10.99
CA ARG A 49 9.75 -2.30 11.49
C ARG A 49 9.13 -1.29 10.52
N THR A 50 9.37 -1.44 9.21
CA THR A 50 8.76 -0.60 8.18
C THR A 50 7.23 -0.73 8.18
N ALA A 51 6.70 -1.94 8.34
CA ALA A 51 5.25 -2.16 8.42
C ALA A 51 4.63 -1.51 9.67
N ILE A 52 5.27 -1.62 10.84
CA ILE A 52 4.84 -0.93 12.07
C ILE A 52 4.81 0.59 11.87
N ASN A 53 5.88 1.16 11.30
CA ASN A 53 5.96 2.60 11.07
C ASN A 53 4.87 3.07 10.10
N LYS A 54 4.60 2.30 9.05
CA LYS A 54 3.52 2.57 8.11
C LYS A 54 2.15 2.48 8.79
N LEU A 55 1.95 1.49 9.65
CA LEU A 55 0.71 1.29 10.39
C LEU A 55 0.41 2.49 11.29
N ARG A 56 1.40 2.92 12.09
CA ARG A 56 1.32 4.12 12.94
C ARG A 56 1.03 5.38 12.13
N PHE A 57 1.69 5.55 10.98
CA PHE A 57 1.43 6.68 10.09
C PHE A 57 0.00 6.68 9.56
N VAL A 58 -0.53 5.52 9.15
CA VAL A 58 -1.91 5.38 8.65
C VAL A 58 -2.92 5.62 9.77
N GLN A 59 -2.69 5.12 10.99
CA GLN A 59 -3.57 5.38 12.14
C GLN A 59 -3.63 6.89 12.47
N ASN A 60 -2.46 7.56 12.52
CA ASN A 60 -2.39 9.00 12.77
C ASN A 60 -2.99 9.82 11.63
N LYS A 61 -2.83 9.39 10.38
CA LYS A 61 -3.41 10.06 9.20
C LYS A 61 -4.91 9.79 9.07
N GLY A 62 -5.39 8.59 9.40
CA GLY A 62 -6.80 8.20 9.36
C GLY A 62 -7.67 8.98 10.34
N GLY A 63 -7.08 9.48 11.43
CA GLY A 63 -7.70 10.48 12.30
C GLY A 63 -7.89 11.87 11.65
N GLN A 64 -7.22 12.14 10.52
CA GLN A 64 -7.26 13.42 9.80
C GLN A 64 -7.74 13.31 8.34
N ASN A 65 -8.16 12.12 7.87
CA ASN A 65 -8.50 11.86 6.47
C ASN A 65 -9.88 11.20 6.30
N LYS A 66 -10.88 11.52 7.15
CA LYS A 66 -12.28 11.16 6.87
C LYS A 66 -12.93 12.00 5.75
N ASP A 67 -12.19 12.93 5.14
CA ASP A 67 -12.73 13.88 4.15
C ASP A 67 -11.98 13.86 2.81
N ALA A 68 -10.98 13.00 2.63
CA ALA A 68 -10.17 13.00 1.42
C ALA A 68 -9.96 11.60 0.85
N LYS A 69 -10.76 11.34 -0.20
CA LYS A 69 -10.41 10.58 -1.42
C LYS A 69 -11.10 9.22 -1.59
N ALA A 70 -12.39 9.31 -1.93
CA ALA A 70 -12.91 8.56 -3.08
C ALA A 70 -11.93 8.69 -4.27
N ALA A 71 -11.74 7.59 -4.99
CA ALA A 71 -10.78 7.43 -6.07
C ALA A 71 -10.82 8.54 -7.14
N PRO A 72 -9.67 9.02 -7.65
CA PRO A 72 -9.56 9.48 -9.02
C PRO A 72 -9.19 8.28 -9.89
N GLY A 73 -10.05 8.03 -10.86
CA GLY A 73 -10.00 6.92 -11.79
C GLY A 73 -8.65 6.76 -12.51
N GLN A 74 -8.26 5.50 -12.62
CA GLN A 74 -7.33 5.05 -13.63
C GLN A 74 -8.06 5.02 -14.97
N LYS A 75 -7.68 5.90 -15.91
CA LYS A 75 -7.62 5.66 -17.37
C LYS A 75 -7.51 6.98 -18.14
N SER A 76 -6.36 7.20 -18.75
CA SER A 76 -6.25 7.91 -20.03
C SER A 76 -4.83 7.73 -20.55
N GLY A 77 -4.61 6.68 -21.34
CA GLY A 77 -3.51 6.67 -22.31
C GLY A 77 -3.91 7.54 -23.49
N PRO A 78 -3.04 8.38 -24.06
CA PRO A 78 -3.36 9.05 -25.30
C PRO A 78 -3.16 8.06 -26.47
N GLY A 79 -4.26 7.43 -26.87
CA GLY A 79 -4.41 6.92 -28.22
C GLY A 79 -4.86 8.07 -29.12
N THR A 80 -3.98 8.56 -29.98
CA THR A 80 -4.33 9.47 -31.07
C THR A 80 -4.15 8.78 -32.42
N GLY A 81 -5.17 8.01 -32.81
CA GLY A 81 -5.60 7.91 -34.21
C GLY A 81 -6.88 8.73 -34.32
N THR A 82 -7.05 9.66 -35.25
CA THR A 82 -7.55 9.41 -36.62
C THR A 82 -7.39 10.69 -37.46
N LYS A 83 -6.75 10.64 -38.65
CA LYS A 83 -7.28 10.81 -40.04
C LYS A 83 -7.80 12.24 -40.42
N PRO A 84 -7.81 12.68 -41.71
CA PRO A 84 -7.96 11.89 -42.94
C PRO A 84 -7.03 12.26 -44.11
N ARG A 85 -7.19 11.48 -45.20
CA ARG A 85 -6.59 11.67 -46.51
C ARG A 85 -7.34 12.75 -47.30
N THR A 86 -6.61 13.66 -47.93
CA THR A 86 -7.07 14.39 -49.11
C THR A 86 -5.94 14.39 -50.13
N GLY A 87 -6.20 13.75 -51.28
CA GLY A 87 -5.36 13.86 -52.45
C GLY A 87 -5.73 15.10 -53.27
N GLY A 88 -4.78 15.56 -54.09
CA GLY A 88 -5.04 16.48 -55.19
C GLY A 88 -3.88 17.43 -55.50
N LEU A 89 -3.28 17.25 -56.71
CA LEU A 89 -2.60 18.21 -57.59
C LEU A 89 -1.46 19.06 -56.98
N TYR A 90 -0.22 19.07 -57.47
CA TYR A 90 0.34 19.14 -58.82
C TYR A 90 1.67 18.37 -58.89
#